data_AF-A0A090FP07-F1
#
_entry.id   AF-A0A090FP07-F1
#
_cell.length_a   1.000
_cell.length_b   1.000
_cell.length_c   1.000
_cell.angle_alpha   90.00
_cell.angle_beta   90.00
_cell.angle_gamma   90.00
#
_symmetry.space_group_name_H-M   'P 1'
#
loop_
_entity.id
_entity.type
_entity.pdbx_description
1 polymer ?
#
loop_
_entity_poly.entity_id
_entity_poly.type
_entity_poly.pdbx_seq_one_letter_code
_entity_poly.pdbx_strand_id
1 'polypeptide(L)'
;MQTTAFLGTTRIPVQVDIGFGDAVTPTAQELEFPSLLSAEAPRLRAYPRETVVAEKLQAIVVLGQANSRMKDFYDLALSRLFAMKGGSLVQAIRATFERRDTLLPTETPLGLSAAFAEDSKKARQWTAFVGREPLLLQPSNLPAAIVAIGELVFPPLQAAALGDGFERHWPAGGPWT
;
A
#
# COMPACT_ATOMS: atom_id res chain seq x y z
N MET A 1 -12.12 -11.21 13.65
CA MET A 1 -12.90 -12.47 13.87
C MET A 1 -11.98 -13.66 13.69
N GLN A 2 -12.12 -14.71 14.49
CA GLN A 2 -11.39 -15.97 14.29
C GLN A 2 -12.38 -17.03 13.82
N THR A 3 -12.00 -17.81 12.82
CA THR A 3 -12.76 -18.96 12.33
C THR A 3 -11.81 -20.15 12.13
N THR A 4 -12.34 -21.33 11.86
CA THR A 4 -11.55 -22.54 11.61
C THR A 4 -11.90 -23.09 10.23
N ALA A 5 -10.89 -23.17 9.37
CA ALA A 5 -10.96 -23.89 8.11
C ALA A 5 -10.51 -25.35 8.31
N PHE A 6 -10.96 -26.24 7.42
CA PHE A 6 -10.62 -27.65 7.47
C PHE A 6 -10.00 -28.09 6.14
N LEU A 7 -8.86 -28.79 6.22
CA LEU A 7 -8.27 -29.52 5.10
C LEU A 7 -8.22 -31.00 5.47
N GLY A 8 -9.20 -31.78 5.01
CA GLY A 8 -9.45 -33.12 5.54
C GLY A 8 -9.83 -33.05 7.03
N THR A 9 -9.07 -33.72 7.89
CA THR A 9 -9.24 -33.65 9.35
C THR A 9 -8.39 -32.55 10.01
N THR A 10 -7.48 -31.92 9.27
CA THR A 10 -6.61 -30.85 9.77
C THR A 10 -7.42 -29.57 9.99
N ARG A 11 -7.31 -29.00 11.19
CA ARG A 11 -7.92 -27.72 11.57
C ARG A 11 -6.91 -26.59 11.37
N ILE A 12 -7.30 -25.57 10.62
CA ILE A 12 -6.47 -24.40 10.30
C ILE A 12 -7.17 -23.16 10.87
N PRO A 13 -6.62 -22.48 11.88
CA PRO A 13 -7.19 -21.22 12.37
C PRO A 13 -7.04 -20.15 11.30
N VAL A 14 -8.12 -19.42 11.02
CA VAL A 14 -8.16 -18.32 10.05
C VAL A 14 -8.64 -17.07 10.74
N GLN A 15 -7.82 -16.03 10.69
CA GLN A 15 -8.20 -14.69 11.11
C GLN A 15 -8.87 -13.95 9.96
N VAL A 16 -10.04 -13.39 10.23
CA VAL A 16 -10.81 -12.55 9.30
C VAL A 16 -11.02 -11.19 9.93
N ASP A 17 -10.48 -10.16 9.31
CA ASP A 17 -10.68 -8.77 9.70
C ASP A 17 -11.66 -8.12 8.72
N ILE A 18 -12.70 -7.47 9.25
CA ILE A 18 -13.78 -6.87 8.46
C ILE A 18 -13.78 -5.37 8.69
N GLY A 19 -13.41 -4.63 7.65
CA GLY A 19 -13.49 -3.16 7.60
C GLY A 19 -14.77 -2.73 6.90
N PHE A 20 -15.33 -1.58 7.31
CA PHE A 20 -16.49 -0.99 6.69
C PHE A 20 -16.24 0.47 6.35
N GLY A 21 -16.87 0.90 5.26
CA GLY A 21 -16.95 2.31 4.90
C GLY A 21 -15.77 2.84 4.09
N ASP A 22 -14.84 2.01 3.64
CA ASP A 22 -13.77 2.48 2.76
C ASP A 22 -14.30 2.91 1.39
N ALA A 23 -13.70 3.97 0.84
CA ALA A 23 -13.93 4.37 -0.54
C ALA A 23 -13.06 3.49 -1.44
N VAL A 24 -13.70 2.59 -2.19
CA VAL A 24 -13.02 1.69 -3.13
C VAL A 24 -13.02 2.34 -4.51
N THR A 25 -11.88 2.87 -4.91
CA THR A 25 -11.70 3.57 -6.20
C THR A 25 -10.39 3.13 -6.86
N PRO A 26 -10.44 2.60 -8.10
CA PRO A 26 -11.63 2.25 -8.89
C PRO A 26 -12.50 1.16 -8.22
N THR A 27 -13.59 0.73 -8.86
CA THR A 27 -14.39 -0.40 -8.32
C THR A 27 -13.52 -1.65 -8.10
N ALA A 28 -13.87 -2.44 -7.09
CA ALA A 28 -13.25 -3.75 -6.84
C ALA A 28 -13.25 -4.59 -8.12
N GLN A 29 -12.13 -5.27 -8.35
CA GLN A 29 -11.92 -6.10 -9.54
C GLN A 29 -12.03 -7.56 -9.14
N GLU A 30 -12.56 -8.38 -10.03
CA GLU A 30 -12.54 -9.82 -9.85
C GLU A 30 -11.20 -10.39 -10.33
N LEU A 31 -10.60 -11.26 -9.53
CA LEU A 31 -9.38 -11.98 -9.88
C LEU A 31 -9.54 -13.47 -9.63
N GLU A 32 -8.86 -14.27 -10.43
CA GLU A 32 -8.67 -15.69 -10.18
C GLU A 32 -7.45 -15.87 -9.27
N PHE A 33 -7.64 -16.52 -8.14
CA PHE A 33 -6.54 -16.83 -7.23
C PHE A 33 -5.97 -18.22 -7.56
N PRO A 34 -4.63 -18.40 -7.55
CA PRO A 34 -4.04 -19.69 -7.88
C PRO A 34 -4.55 -20.82 -6.98
N SER A 35 -4.99 -21.93 -7.57
CA SER A 35 -5.39 -23.11 -6.82
C SER A 35 -4.17 -23.98 -6.48
N LEU A 36 -4.14 -24.52 -5.26
CA LEU A 36 -3.04 -25.38 -4.79
C LEU A 36 -3.16 -26.83 -5.28
N LEU A 37 -4.36 -27.30 -5.60
CA LEU A 37 -4.66 -28.73 -5.85
C LEU A 37 -5.21 -29.02 -7.25
N SER A 38 -4.85 -28.20 -8.25
CA SER A 38 -5.41 -28.30 -9.62
C SER A 38 -6.95 -28.24 -9.67
N ALA A 39 -7.55 -27.66 -8.63
CA ALA A 39 -8.98 -27.36 -8.59
C ALA A 39 -9.28 -26.10 -9.43
N GLU A 40 -10.56 -25.87 -9.74
CA GLU A 40 -11.01 -24.61 -10.33
C GLU A 40 -10.51 -23.43 -9.50
N ALA A 41 -9.93 -22.43 -10.17
CA ALA A 41 -9.38 -21.26 -9.49
C ALA A 41 -10.52 -20.45 -8.85
N PRO A 42 -10.49 -20.18 -7.54
CA PRO A 42 -11.53 -19.38 -6.92
C PRO A 42 -11.49 -17.94 -7.46
N ARG A 43 -12.67 -17.43 -7.80
CA ARG A 43 -12.88 -16.05 -8.23
C ARG A 43 -13.16 -15.18 -7.00
N LEU A 44 -12.29 -14.20 -6.76
CA LEU A 44 -12.35 -13.32 -5.61
C LEU A 44 -12.51 -11.87 -6.07
N ARG A 45 -13.34 -11.11 -5.36
CA ARG A 45 -13.34 -9.65 -5.47
C ARG A 45 -12.19 -9.10 -4.65
N ALA A 46 -11.27 -8.42 -5.30
CA ALA A 46 -10.10 -7.81 -4.68
C ALA A 46 -10.16 -6.30 -4.73
N TYR A 47 -9.59 -5.69 -3.70
CA TYR A 47 -9.33 -4.25 -3.69
C TYR A 47 -8.36 -3.91 -4.83
N PRO A 48 -8.62 -2.86 -5.60
CA PRO A 48 -7.68 -2.40 -6.60
C PRO A 48 -6.43 -1.86 -5.91
N ARG A 49 -5.30 -1.99 -6.59
CA ARG A 49 -3.98 -1.62 -6.05
C ARG A 49 -3.92 -0.13 -5.71
N GLU A 50 -4.58 0.70 -6.52
CA GLU A 50 -4.67 2.14 -6.31
C GLU A 50 -5.32 2.49 -4.98
N THR A 51 -6.40 1.81 -4.58
CA THR A 51 -7.03 2.00 -3.25
C THR A 51 -6.08 1.56 -2.14
N VAL A 52 -5.41 0.41 -2.28
CA VAL A 52 -4.46 -0.07 -1.28
C VAL A 52 -3.31 0.93 -1.08
N VAL A 53 -2.78 1.49 -2.17
CA VAL A 53 -1.75 2.54 -2.11
C VAL A 53 -2.28 3.79 -1.44
N ALA A 54 -3.48 4.25 -1.80
CA ALA A 54 -4.11 5.44 -1.22
C ALA A 54 -4.35 5.31 0.28
N GLU A 55 -4.85 4.16 0.76
CA GLU A 55 -5.09 3.90 2.19
C GLU A 55 -3.79 3.88 3.00
N LYS A 56 -2.75 3.20 2.49
CA LYS A 56 -1.44 3.15 3.16
C LYS A 56 -0.79 4.53 3.19
N LEU A 57 -0.90 5.29 2.10
CA LEU A 57 -0.42 6.66 2.04
C LEU A 57 -1.15 7.53 3.07
N GLN A 58 -2.48 7.50 3.11
CA GLN A 58 -3.30 8.23 4.08
C GLN A 58 -2.90 7.89 5.52
N ALA A 59 -2.66 6.61 5.82
CA ALA A 59 -2.20 6.18 7.14
C ALA A 59 -0.81 6.76 7.48
N ILE A 60 0.12 6.82 6.51
CA ILE A 60 1.43 7.46 6.69
C ILE A 60 1.28 8.95 6.98
N VAL A 61 0.38 9.65 6.27
CA VAL A 61 0.10 11.07 6.50
C VAL A 61 -0.42 11.30 7.91
N VAL A 62 -1.44 10.55 8.34
CA VAL A 62 -2.08 10.75 9.65
C VAL A 62 -1.18 10.35 10.81
N LEU A 63 -0.46 9.23 10.70
CA LEU A 63 0.36 8.74 11.81
C LEU A 63 1.69 9.51 11.96
N GLY A 64 2.21 10.11 10.88
CA GLY A 64 3.40 10.93 10.88
C GLY A 64 4.58 10.30 11.65
N GLN A 65 5.21 11.07 12.54
CA GLN A 65 6.36 10.61 13.34
C GLN A 65 6.03 9.43 14.27
N ALA A 66 4.77 9.24 14.68
CA ALA A 66 4.38 8.13 15.53
C ALA A 66 4.27 6.79 14.77
N ASN A 67 4.27 6.82 13.43
CA ASN A 67 4.01 5.64 12.61
C ASN A 67 5.03 4.51 12.83
N SER A 68 4.59 3.36 13.32
CA SER A 68 5.39 2.15 13.53
C SER A 68 5.08 1.02 12.55
N ARG A 69 4.17 1.24 11.60
CA ARG A 69 3.68 0.22 10.66
C ARG A 69 4.66 0.03 9.49
N MET A 70 5.84 -0.52 9.77
CA MET A 70 6.91 -0.70 8.78
C MET A 70 6.48 -1.53 7.56
N LYS A 71 5.53 -2.46 7.74
CA LYS A 71 4.93 -3.23 6.66
C LYS A 71 4.27 -2.34 5.60
N ASP A 72 3.62 -1.24 5.99
CA ASP A 72 2.97 -0.34 5.03
C ASP A 72 3.99 0.32 4.09
N PHE A 73 5.17 0.68 4.61
CA PHE A 73 6.28 1.20 3.79
C PHE A 73 6.80 0.14 2.83
N TYR A 74 6.98 -1.09 3.30
CA TYR A 74 7.40 -2.20 2.45
C TYR A 74 6.38 -2.49 1.34
N ASP A 75 5.10 -2.58 1.67
CA ASP A 75 4.02 -2.84 0.71
C ASP A 75 3.93 -1.71 -0.34
N LEU A 76 4.09 -0.45 0.05
CA LEU A 76 4.13 0.68 -0.87
C LEU A 76 5.36 0.64 -1.78
N ALA A 77 6.55 0.33 -1.26
CA ALA A 77 7.74 0.16 -2.08
C ALA A 77 7.56 -1.01 -3.07
N LEU A 78 6.95 -2.12 -2.63
CA LEU A 78 6.62 -3.29 -3.45
C LEU A 78 5.57 -2.99 -4.52
N SER A 79 4.68 -2.01 -4.29
CA SER A 79 3.63 -1.67 -5.26
C SER A 79 4.18 -1.27 -6.64
N ARG A 80 5.45 -0.84 -6.70
CA ARG A 80 6.23 -0.61 -7.93
C ARG A 80 6.54 -1.87 -8.74
N LEU A 81 6.20 -3.07 -8.27
CA LEU A 81 6.28 -4.26 -9.11
C LEU A 81 5.05 -4.43 -9.99
N PHE A 82 4.05 -3.55 -9.86
CA PHE A 82 2.76 -3.72 -10.46
C PHE A 82 2.42 -2.53 -11.36
N ALA A 83 1.83 -2.83 -12.52
CA ALA A 83 1.35 -1.78 -13.40
C ALA A 83 0.19 -1.00 -12.73
N MET A 84 0.22 0.32 -12.87
CA MET A 84 -0.80 1.24 -12.33
C MET A 84 -1.02 2.43 -13.26
N LYS A 85 -2.25 2.94 -13.27
CA LYS A 85 -2.62 4.16 -13.99
C LYS A 85 -2.60 5.33 -13.02
N GLY A 86 -1.87 6.38 -13.37
CA GLY A 86 -1.74 7.61 -12.60
C GLY A 86 -3.08 8.25 -12.28
N GLY A 87 -3.95 8.42 -13.29
CA GLY A 87 -5.26 9.03 -13.09
C GLY A 87 -6.12 8.26 -12.10
N SER A 88 -6.11 6.91 -12.18
CA SER A 88 -6.81 6.05 -11.22
C SER A 88 -6.24 6.20 -9.81
N LEU A 89 -4.92 6.32 -9.67
CA LEU A 89 -4.27 6.52 -8.38
C LEU A 89 -4.61 7.90 -7.77
N VAL A 90 -4.65 8.96 -8.59
CA VAL A 90 -5.11 10.29 -8.16
C VAL A 90 -6.55 10.23 -7.62
N GLN A 91 -7.45 9.57 -8.35
CA GLN A 91 -8.84 9.39 -7.94
C GLN A 91 -8.95 8.61 -6.63
N ALA A 92 -8.17 7.53 -6.49
CA ALA A 92 -8.12 6.73 -5.28
C ALA A 92 -7.63 7.56 -4.08
N ILE A 93 -6.54 8.32 -4.24
CA ILE A 93 -6.02 9.20 -3.18
C ILE A 93 -7.09 10.22 -2.75
N ARG A 94 -7.73 10.93 -3.70
CA ARG A 94 -8.79 11.89 -3.36
C ARG A 94 -9.93 11.21 -2.59
N ALA A 95 -10.46 10.12 -3.13
CA ALA A 95 -11.60 9.41 -2.54
C ALA A 95 -11.27 8.88 -1.13
N THR A 96 -10.09 8.31 -0.92
CA THR A 96 -9.67 7.81 0.39
C THR A 96 -9.47 8.94 1.39
N PHE A 97 -8.80 10.03 1.01
CA PHE A 97 -8.54 11.15 1.90
C PHE A 97 -9.84 11.88 2.29
N GLU A 98 -10.74 12.12 1.33
CA GLU A 98 -12.07 12.68 1.58
C GLU A 98 -12.89 11.77 2.51
N ARG A 99 -12.94 10.46 2.22
CA ARG A 99 -13.71 9.51 3.03
C ARG A 99 -13.22 9.41 4.47
N ARG A 100 -11.92 9.63 4.68
CA ARG A 100 -11.23 9.58 5.98
C ARG A 100 -11.09 10.95 6.63
N ASP A 101 -11.72 11.99 6.08
CA ASP A 101 -11.67 13.37 6.57
C ASP A 101 -10.22 13.85 6.83
N THR A 102 -9.34 13.54 5.88
CA THR A 102 -7.92 13.89 5.93
C THR A 102 -7.59 14.86 4.82
N LEU A 103 -7.00 16.00 5.15
CA LEU A 103 -6.57 16.96 4.15
C LEU A 103 -5.42 16.38 3.32
N LEU A 104 -5.47 16.65 2.01
CA LEU A 104 -4.37 16.32 1.11
C LEU A 104 -3.18 17.23 1.43
N PRO A 105 -2.01 16.68 1.78
CA PRO A 105 -0.84 17.49 2.08
C PRO A 105 -0.30 18.12 0.80
N THR A 106 0.06 19.40 0.88
CA THR A 106 0.75 20.15 -0.19
C THR A 106 2.28 20.07 -0.09
N GLU A 107 2.77 19.62 1.06
CA GLU A 107 4.20 19.41 1.35
C GLU A 107 4.49 17.92 1.57
N THR A 108 5.78 17.56 1.62
CA THR A 108 6.20 16.18 1.89
C THR A 108 5.65 15.71 3.25
N PRO A 109 4.86 14.62 3.30
CA PRO A 109 4.37 14.08 4.56
C PRO A 109 5.52 13.70 5.48
N LEU A 110 5.37 13.97 6.78
CA LEU A 110 6.39 13.72 7.80
C LEU A 110 6.92 12.27 7.75
N GLY A 111 6.03 11.28 7.57
CA GLY A 111 6.40 9.87 7.46
C GLY A 111 7.21 9.49 6.21
N LEU A 112 7.27 10.36 5.20
CA LEU A 112 8.07 10.19 3.98
C LEU A 112 9.23 11.21 3.90
N SER A 113 9.52 11.91 5.00
CA SER A 113 10.61 12.89 5.06
C SER A 113 11.98 12.23 5.31
N ALA A 114 13.05 12.94 4.96
CA ALA A 114 14.41 12.54 5.31
C ALA A 114 14.60 12.39 6.83
N ALA A 115 14.02 13.30 7.62
CA ALA A 115 14.08 13.23 9.07
C ALA A 115 13.47 11.93 9.64
N PHE A 116 12.37 11.44 9.05
CA PHE A 116 11.79 10.15 9.45
C PHE A 116 12.67 8.97 9.00
N ALA A 117 13.24 9.05 7.79
CA ALA A 117 14.11 8.03 7.24
C ALA A 117 15.41 7.83 8.04
N GLU A 118 15.96 8.93 8.57
CA GLU A 118 17.22 8.97 9.31
C GLU A 118 17.06 8.74 10.82
N ASP A 119 15.82 8.68 11.32
CA ASP A 119 15.54 8.43 12.73
C ASP A 119 16.00 7.01 13.14
N SER A 120 16.91 6.94 14.13
CA SER A 120 17.49 5.69 14.63
C SER A 120 16.47 4.69 15.20
N LYS A 121 15.33 5.17 15.72
CA LYS A 121 14.23 4.32 16.19
C LYS A 121 13.48 3.73 15.00
N LYS A 122 13.27 4.50 13.93
CA LYS A 122 12.63 4.02 12.69
C LYS A 122 13.50 3.00 11.98
N ALA A 123 14.81 3.25 11.89
CA ALA A 123 15.77 2.28 11.37
C ALA A 123 15.70 0.95 12.13
N ARG A 124 15.67 0.97 13.47
CA ARG A 124 15.51 -0.24 14.30
C ARG A 124 14.19 -0.96 14.06
N GLN A 125 13.08 -0.22 13.94
CA GLN A 125 11.77 -0.80 13.63
C GLN A 125 11.78 -1.49 12.26
N TRP A 126 12.39 -0.86 11.26
CA TRP A 126 12.55 -1.42 9.93
C TRP A 126 13.37 -2.71 9.93
N THR A 127 14.55 -2.70 10.55
CA THR A 127 15.40 -3.90 10.66
C THR A 127 14.68 -5.04 11.37
N ALA A 128 13.93 -4.75 12.44
CA ALA A 128 13.15 -5.76 13.16
C ALA A 128 12.01 -6.35 12.31
N PHE A 129 11.37 -5.54 11.46
CA PHE A 129 10.36 -5.99 10.51
C PHE A 129 10.99 -6.89 9.43
N VAL A 130 12.05 -6.41 8.76
CA VAL A 130 12.75 -7.16 7.70
C VAL A 130 13.28 -8.50 8.19
N GLY A 131 13.82 -8.55 9.42
CA GLY A 131 14.37 -9.77 9.99
C GLY A 131 13.35 -10.85 10.39
N ARG A 132 12.04 -10.56 10.37
CA ARG A 132 10.97 -11.50 10.78
C ARG A 132 10.14 -12.03 9.62
N GLU A 133 10.14 -11.34 8.48
CA GLU A 133 9.21 -11.60 7.39
C GLU A 133 9.93 -12.21 6.17
N PRO A 134 9.34 -13.20 5.50
CA PRO A 134 9.87 -13.73 4.24
C PRO A 134 9.57 -12.74 3.10
N LEU A 135 10.39 -11.71 2.95
CA LEU A 135 10.16 -10.65 1.98
C LEU A 135 10.44 -11.10 0.54
N LEU A 136 9.60 -10.65 -0.39
CA LEU A 136 9.75 -10.84 -1.85
C LEU A 136 10.87 -9.97 -2.43
N LEU A 137 11.01 -8.75 -1.93
CA LEU A 137 12.14 -7.86 -2.21
C LEU A 137 12.88 -7.61 -0.90
N GLN A 138 14.21 -7.52 -0.97
CA GLN A 138 15.04 -7.14 0.17
C GLN A 138 15.48 -5.69 -0.02
N PRO A 139 14.65 -4.69 0.37
CA PRO A 139 15.07 -3.29 0.33
C PRO A 139 16.30 -3.11 1.22
N SER A 140 17.31 -2.41 0.70
CA SER A 140 18.62 -2.26 1.36
C SER A 140 18.53 -1.56 2.73
N ASN A 141 17.65 -0.57 2.86
CA ASN A 141 17.36 0.13 4.12
C ASN A 141 16.04 0.94 4.02
N LEU A 142 15.59 1.51 5.15
CA LEU A 142 14.38 2.34 5.22
C LEU A 142 14.47 3.61 4.35
N PRO A 143 15.58 4.38 4.33
CA PRO A 143 15.72 5.51 3.40
C PRO A 143 15.49 5.14 1.93
N ALA A 144 16.08 4.04 1.45
CA ALA A 144 15.90 3.57 0.09
C ALA A 144 14.42 3.21 -0.20
N ALA A 145 13.73 2.60 0.76
CA ALA A 145 12.30 2.34 0.64
C ALA A 145 11.48 3.65 0.57
N ILE A 146 11.78 4.65 1.41
CA ILE A 146 11.08 5.94 1.39
C ILE A 146 11.29 6.70 0.08
N VAL A 147 12.53 6.74 -0.44
CA VAL A 147 12.81 7.30 -1.77
C VAL A 147 11.99 6.58 -2.84
N ALA A 148 11.97 5.25 -2.79
CA ALA A 148 11.24 4.46 -3.75
C ALA A 148 9.72 4.72 -3.70
N ILE A 149 9.16 4.88 -2.51
CA ILE A 149 7.75 5.25 -2.30
C ILE A 149 7.50 6.66 -2.85
N GLY A 150 8.37 7.62 -2.55
CA GLY A 150 8.25 9.01 -2.99
C GLY A 150 8.14 9.16 -4.51
N GLU A 151 8.96 8.42 -5.27
CA GLU A 151 8.90 8.39 -6.74
C GLU A 151 7.52 7.98 -7.27
N LEU A 152 6.84 7.06 -6.58
CA LEU A 152 5.52 6.60 -6.95
C LEU A 152 4.40 7.57 -6.50
N VAL A 153 4.47 8.04 -5.25
CA VAL A 153 3.31 8.67 -4.59
C VAL A 153 3.30 10.19 -4.67
N PHE A 154 4.45 10.87 -4.77
CA PHE A 154 4.46 12.35 -4.78
C PHE A 154 3.81 12.95 -6.02
N PRO A 155 4.10 12.51 -7.27
CA PRO A 155 3.44 13.08 -8.44
C PRO A 155 1.89 12.99 -8.40
N PRO A 156 1.28 11.82 -8.13
CA PRO A 156 -0.19 11.73 -8.05
C PRO A 156 -0.75 12.42 -6.79
N LEU A 157 -0.03 12.46 -5.67
CA LEU A 157 -0.48 13.19 -4.48
C LEU A 157 -0.55 14.71 -4.74
N GLN A 158 0.44 15.27 -5.42
CA GLN A 158 0.46 16.68 -5.80
C GLN A 158 -0.66 17.00 -6.80
N ALA A 159 -0.85 16.16 -7.83
CA ALA A 159 -1.97 16.32 -8.76
C ALA A 159 -3.32 16.19 -8.06
N ALA A 160 -3.44 15.29 -7.07
CA ALA A 160 -4.63 15.16 -6.25
C ALA A 160 -4.92 16.46 -5.47
N ALA A 161 -3.90 17.06 -4.85
CA ALA A 161 -4.03 18.28 -4.06
C ALA A 161 -4.30 19.54 -4.89
N LEU A 162 -3.68 19.66 -6.07
CA LEU A 162 -3.80 20.85 -6.93
C LEU A 162 -5.02 20.86 -7.85
N GLY A 163 -5.70 19.71 -8.01
CA GLY A 163 -6.83 19.61 -8.94
C GLY A 163 -6.43 19.22 -10.37
N ASP A 164 -5.14 19.00 -10.63
CA ASP A 164 -4.61 18.77 -11.98
C ASP A 164 -4.95 17.39 -12.56
N GLY A 165 -4.95 17.31 -13.89
CA GLY A 165 -5.01 16.04 -14.63
C GLY A 165 -3.66 15.30 -14.57
N PHE A 166 -3.69 13.98 -14.48
CA PHE A 166 -2.46 13.17 -14.36
C PHE A 166 -2.60 11.85 -15.12
N GLU A 167 -1.98 11.76 -16.30
CA GLU A 167 -2.14 10.65 -17.26
C GLU A 167 -0.91 9.72 -17.33
N ARG A 168 -0.04 9.75 -16.32
CA ARG A 168 1.15 8.88 -16.29
C ARG A 168 0.72 7.42 -16.16
N HIS A 169 1.41 6.55 -16.89
CA HIS A 169 1.22 5.11 -16.82
C HIS A 169 2.52 4.47 -16.36
N TRP A 170 2.46 3.71 -15.26
CA TRP A 170 3.62 2.96 -14.79
C TRP A 170 3.46 1.50 -15.18
N PRO A 171 4.36 0.94 -16.01
CA PRO A 171 4.41 -0.49 -16.27
C PRO A 171 5.00 -1.22 -15.05
N ALA A 172 4.75 -2.54 -14.94
CA ALA A 172 5.33 -3.36 -13.89
C ALA A 172 6.87 -3.27 -13.92
N GLY A 173 7.50 -2.90 -12.80
CA GLY A 173 8.95 -2.70 -12.70
C GLY A 173 9.49 -1.32 -13.13
N GLY A 174 8.72 -0.49 -13.84
CA GLY A 174 9.07 0.90 -14.17
C GLY A 174 9.35 1.17 -15.65
N PRO A 175 9.65 2.43 -16.03
CA PRO A 175 10.16 3.52 -15.19
C PRO A 175 9.11 4.19 -14.29
N TRP A 176 9.55 4.68 -13.12
CA TRP A 176 8.70 5.33 -12.10
C TRP A 176 8.81 6.86 -12.10
N THR A 177 9.81 7.38 -12.81
CA THR A 177 10.18 8.80 -12.99
C THR A 177 9.34 9.53 -14.03
#